data_AF-A0A963I7G2-F1
#
_entry.id   AF-A0A963I7G2-F1
#
_cell.length_a   1.000
_cell.length_b   1.000
_cell.length_c   1.000
_cell.angle_alpha   90.00
_cell.angle_beta   90.00
_cell.angle_gamma   90.00
#
_symmetry.space_group_name_H-M   'P 1'
#
loop_
_entity.id
_entity.type
_entity.pdbx_description
1 polymer ?
#
loop_
_entity_poly.entity_id
_entity_poly.type
_entity_poly.pdbx_seq_one_letter_code
_entity_poly.pdbx_strand_id
1 'polypeptide(L)'
;MHAPLSLFELIGLLIAASAFFGFLNYRFLRLPDVIGITAVGLLCSIVLLLAGSVVPALPERAAALVERIDFAEVVFHGMLSALLFAGSLHVNLANLKAERLPIITLATVGVLASTFLVGGIAYGLAQLAGMPIPLIYCLLFGALISPTDPIAVLGILKLVGASKKLESRITGE
;
A
#
# COMPACT_ATOMS: atom_id res chain seq x y z
N MET A 1 -23.26 12.34 15.41
CA MET A 1 -23.51 11.52 14.21
C MET A 1 -23.21 12.41 13.00
N HIS A 2 -21.97 12.42 12.52
CA HIS A 2 -21.60 13.20 11.34
C HIS A 2 -21.87 12.34 10.10
N ALA A 3 -22.52 12.91 9.08
CA ALA A 3 -22.74 12.22 7.82
C ALA A 3 -21.39 11.85 7.18
N PRO A 4 -21.27 10.65 6.57
CA PRO A 4 -20.09 10.30 5.78
C PRO A 4 -19.92 11.27 4.61
N LEU A 5 -18.67 11.50 4.20
CA LEU A 5 -18.38 12.31 3.02
C LEU A 5 -19.00 11.64 1.79
N SER A 6 -19.52 12.45 0.86
CA SER A 6 -19.97 11.90 -0.43
C SER A 6 -18.78 11.33 -1.20
N LEU A 7 -19.02 10.34 -2.08
CA LEU A 7 -17.99 9.72 -2.91
C LEU A 7 -17.16 10.78 -3.68
N PHE A 8 -17.82 11.82 -4.17
CA PHE A 8 -17.16 12.92 -4.89
C PHE A 8 -16.23 13.75 -3.99
N GLU A 9 -16.69 14.12 -2.78
CA GLU A 9 -15.85 14.83 -1.81
C GLU A 9 -14.67 13.97 -1.37
N LEU A 10 -14.87 12.67 -1.21
CA LEU A 10 -13.80 11.77 -0.81
C LEU A 10 -12.72 11.65 -1.89
N ILE A 11 -13.11 11.43 -3.14
CA ILE A 11 -12.18 11.39 -4.27
C ILE A 11 -11.46 12.73 -4.41
N GLY A 12 -12.17 13.85 -4.28
CA GLY A 12 -11.60 15.19 -4.30
C GLY A 12 -10.56 15.40 -3.19
N LEU A 13 -10.88 14.99 -1.96
CA LEU A 13 -9.98 15.06 -0.81
C LEU A 13 -8.73 14.19 -1.02
N LEU A 14 -8.90 12.95 -1.49
CA LEU A 14 -7.79 12.03 -1.74
C LEU A 14 -6.87 12.54 -2.85
N ILE A 15 -7.43 13.07 -3.95
CA ILE A 15 -6.64 13.67 -5.04
C ILE A 15 -5.90 14.92 -4.54
N ALA A 16 -6.56 15.80 -3.79
CA ALA A 16 -5.94 17.01 -3.25
C ALA A 16 -4.81 16.68 -2.26
N ALA A 17 -5.03 15.72 -1.36
CA ALA A 17 -4.00 15.25 -0.42
C ALA A 17 -2.82 14.60 -1.15
N SER A 18 -3.10 13.73 -2.14
CA SER A 18 -2.06 13.09 -2.97
C SER A 18 -1.24 14.14 -3.74
N ALA A 19 -1.90 15.13 -4.35
CA ALA A 19 -1.23 16.22 -5.04
C ALA A 19 -0.37 17.08 -4.09
N PHE A 20 -0.87 17.38 -2.90
CA PHE A 20 -0.13 18.12 -1.88
C PHE A 20 1.13 17.37 -1.41
N PHE A 21 0.99 16.08 -1.07
CA PHE A 21 2.14 15.25 -0.68
C PHE A 21 3.10 15.00 -1.84
N GLY A 22 2.59 14.85 -3.06
CA GLY A 22 3.40 14.75 -4.28
C GLY A 22 4.21 16.02 -4.55
N PHE A 23 3.60 17.20 -4.36
CA PHE A 23 4.30 18.48 -4.45
C PHE A 23 5.42 18.59 -3.40
N LEU A 24 5.13 18.23 -2.15
CA LEU A 24 6.14 18.21 -1.08
C LEU A 24 7.28 17.22 -1.39
N ASN A 25 6.95 16.03 -1.87
CA ASN A 25 7.94 15.04 -2.31
C ASN A 25 8.83 15.63 -3.41
N TYR A 26 8.24 16.16 -4.47
CA TYR A 26 8.99 16.76 -5.59
C TYR A 26 9.89 17.92 -5.13
N ARG A 27 9.41 18.74 -4.19
CA ARG A 27 10.14 19.93 -3.71
C ARG A 27 11.28 19.62 -2.75
N PHE A 28 11.15 18.59 -1.91
CA PHE A 28 12.07 18.32 -0.80
C PHE A 28 12.80 16.96 -0.87
N LEU A 29 12.12 15.87 -1.23
CA LEU A 29 12.66 14.50 -1.13
C LEU A 29 13.12 13.94 -2.49
N ARG A 30 12.42 14.27 -3.58
CA ARG A 30 12.67 13.79 -4.96
C ARG A 30 12.76 12.26 -5.07
N LEU A 31 11.96 11.55 -4.28
CA LEU A 31 11.84 10.09 -4.32
C LEU A 31 10.82 9.66 -5.40
N PRO A 32 10.86 8.39 -5.87
CA PRO A 32 9.79 7.83 -6.71
C PRO A 32 8.41 8.07 -6.07
N ASP A 33 7.41 8.43 -6.88
CA ASP A 33 6.16 9.05 -6.39
C ASP A 33 5.48 8.27 -5.25
N VAL A 34 5.33 6.95 -5.38
CA VAL A 34 4.68 6.11 -4.34
C VAL A 34 5.45 6.16 -3.02
N ILE A 35 6.78 6.02 -3.07
CA ILE A 35 7.65 6.06 -1.88
C ILE A 35 7.65 7.46 -1.27
N GLY A 36 7.70 8.48 -2.12
CA GLY A 36 7.74 9.87 -1.69
C GLY A 36 6.46 10.32 -1.01
N ILE A 37 5.30 10.05 -1.61
CA ILE A 37 3.99 10.40 -1.07
C ILE A 37 3.76 9.72 0.28
N THR A 38 4.08 8.42 0.39
CA THR A 38 3.95 7.67 1.65
C THR A 38 4.90 8.19 2.73
N ALA A 39 6.16 8.49 2.39
CA ALA A 39 7.12 9.06 3.33
C ALA A 39 6.72 10.45 3.83
N VAL A 40 6.27 11.34 2.93
CA VAL A 40 5.77 12.68 3.32
C VAL A 40 4.54 12.54 4.20
N GLY A 41 3.59 11.69 3.84
CA GLY A 41 2.39 11.44 4.64
C GLY A 41 2.74 10.95 6.06
N LEU A 42 3.70 10.02 6.18
CA LEU A 42 4.20 9.53 7.46
C LEU A 42 4.86 10.63 8.28
N LEU A 43 5.73 11.45 7.66
CA LEU A 43 6.35 12.59 8.34
C LEU A 43 5.30 13.61 8.81
N CYS A 44 4.32 13.94 7.98
CA CYS A 44 3.21 14.79 8.36
C CYS A 44 2.42 14.21 9.54
N SER A 45 2.16 12.90 9.54
CA SER A 45 1.48 12.21 10.66
C SER A 45 2.29 12.31 11.96
N ILE A 46 3.60 12.06 11.92
CA ILE A 46 4.49 12.19 13.08
C ILE A 46 4.50 13.62 13.60
N VAL A 47 4.66 14.62 12.71
CA VAL A 47 4.65 16.04 13.08
C VAL A 47 3.32 16.43 13.73
N LEU A 48 2.19 15.93 13.21
CA LEU A 48 0.87 16.19 13.76
C LEU A 48 0.72 15.58 15.16
N LEU A 49 1.20 14.35 15.37
CA LEU A 49 1.21 13.71 16.70
C LEU A 49 2.08 14.47 17.70
N LEU A 50 3.27 14.91 17.29
CA LEU A 50 4.16 15.72 18.11
C LEU A 50 3.54 17.09 18.44
N ALA A 51 2.91 17.75 17.47
CA ALA A 51 2.18 19.01 17.69
C ALA A 51 0.96 18.82 18.62
N GLY A 52 0.38 17.63 18.65
CA GLY A 52 -0.68 17.24 19.58
C GLY A 52 -0.30 17.36 21.05
N SER A 53 1.00 17.30 21.39
CA SER A 53 1.49 17.55 22.75
C SER A 53 1.30 19.00 23.21
N VAL A 54 1.23 19.95 22.26
CA VAL A 54 1.03 21.38 22.53
C VAL A 54 -0.43 21.77 22.32
N VAL A 55 -1.09 21.19 21.30
CA VAL A 55 -2.50 21.45 20.97
C VAL A 55 -3.25 20.12 20.81
N PRO A 56 -3.88 19.60 21.88
CA PRO A 56 -4.55 18.29 21.86
C PRO A 56 -5.69 18.20 20.82
N ALA A 57 -6.31 19.33 20.48
CA ALA A 57 -7.40 19.38 19.51
C ALA A 57 -6.97 19.06 18.06
N LEU A 58 -5.67 19.12 17.73
CA LEU A 58 -5.17 18.82 16.38
C LEU A 58 -5.33 17.33 16.00
N PRO A 59 -4.79 16.37 16.77
CA PRO A 59 -4.96 14.95 16.48
C PRO A 59 -6.43 14.51 16.57
N GLU A 60 -7.22 15.05 17.49
CA GLU A 60 -8.65 14.73 17.60
C GLU A 60 -9.44 15.14 16.34
N ARG A 61 -9.18 16.34 15.81
CA ARG A 61 -9.80 16.80 14.56
C ARG A 61 -9.36 15.99 13.36
N ALA A 62 -8.09 15.59 13.30
CA ALA A 62 -7.58 14.73 12.24
C ALA A 62 -8.22 13.34 12.29
N ALA A 63 -8.32 12.74 13.47
CA ALA A 63 -8.99 11.46 13.68
C ALA A 63 -10.47 11.52 13.29
N ALA A 64 -11.19 12.56 13.72
CA ALA A 64 -12.60 12.77 13.38
C ALA A 64 -12.85 13.03 11.88
N LEU A 65 -11.83 13.48 11.14
CA LEU A 65 -11.86 13.58 9.67
C LEU A 65 -11.66 12.22 9.02
N VAL A 66 -10.69 11.43 9.50
CA VAL A 66 -10.40 10.08 9.00
C VAL A 66 -11.56 9.12 9.26
N GLU A 67 -12.25 9.21 10.39
CA GLU A 67 -13.43 8.38 10.69
C GLU A 67 -14.60 8.59 9.71
N ARG A 68 -14.62 9.71 8.98
CA ARG A 68 -15.64 9.98 7.93
C ARG A 68 -15.27 9.39 6.58
N ILE A 69 -14.07 8.84 6.45
CA ILE A 69 -13.55 8.26 5.21
C ILE A 69 -13.86 6.77 5.20
N ASP A 70 -14.81 6.36 4.36
CA ASP A 70 -14.98 4.94 4.04
C ASP A 70 -13.95 4.51 2.99
N PHE A 71 -12.77 4.13 3.47
CA PHE A 71 -11.69 3.67 2.60
C PHE A 71 -12.02 2.37 1.88
N ALA A 72 -12.78 1.47 2.53
CA ALA A 72 -13.13 0.18 1.97
C ALA A 72 -14.09 0.34 0.79
N GLU A 73 -15.09 1.21 0.90
CA GLU A 73 -16.01 1.53 -0.19
C GLU A 73 -15.24 2.10 -1.39
N VAL A 74 -14.39 3.10 -1.18
CA VAL A 74 -13.70 3.77 -2.29
C VAL A 74 -12.61 2.91 -2.93
N VAL A 75 -11.83 2.18 -2.15
CA VAL A 75 -10.80 1.32 -2.72
C VAL A 75 -11.40 0.06 -3.31
N PHE A 76 -12.19 -0.71 -2.57
CA PHE A 76 -12.65 -2.02 -3.06
C PHE A 76 -13.76 -1.92 -4.10
N HIS A 77 -14.71 -0.99 -3.95
CA HIS A 77 -15.84 -0.87 -4.88
C HIS A 77 -15.60 0.18 -5.98
N GLY A 78 -14.83 1.23 -5.69
CA GLY A 78 -14.52 2.28 -6.66
C GLY A 78 -13.25 2.02 -7.48
N MET A 79 -12.09 2.08 -6.83
CA MET A 79 -10.79 2.18 -7.50
C MET A 79 -10.24 0.84 -7.98
N LEU A 80 -10.41 -0.24 -7.21
CA LEU A 80 -9.75 -1.54 -7.45
C LEU A 80 -10.12 -2.10 -8.82
N SER A 81 -11.40 -2.07 -9.21
CA SER A 81 -11.86 -2.55 -10.51
C SER A 81 -11.22 -1.77 -11.67
N ALA A 82 -11.17 -0.44 -11.57
CA ALA A 82 -10.55 0.43 -12.55
C ALA A 82 -9.03 0.24 -12.63
N LEU A 83 -8.36 0.07 -11.48
CA LEU A 83 -6.92 -0.19 -11.40
C LEU A 83 -6.55 -1.56 -12.00
N LEU A 84 -7.32 -2.61 -11.68
CA LEU A 84 -7.11 -3.94 -12.26
C LEU A 84 -7.35 -3.94 -13.77
N PHE A 85 -8.38 -3.23 -14.24
CA PHE A 85 -8.64 -3.06 -15.67
C PHE A 85 -7.48 -2.32 -16.35
N ALA A 86 -7.07 -1.16 -15.83
CA ALA A 86 -5.96 -0.37 -16.36
C ALA A 86 -4.63 -1.14 -16.35
N GLY A 87 -4.36 -1.89 -15.28
CA GLY A 87 -3.22 -2.80 -15.16
C GLY A 87 -3.24 -3.84 -16.27
N SER A 88 -4.37 -4.52 -16.47
CA SER A 88 -4.53 -5.56 -17.48
C SER A 88 -4.31 -5.07 -18.93
N LEU A 89 -4.67 -3.82 -19.24
CA LEU A 89 -4.49 -3.23 -20.58
C LEU A 89 -3.01 -3.10 -20.97
N HIS A 90 -2.11 -2.98 -19.99
CA HIS A 90 -0.67 -2.85 -20.22
C HIS A 90 0.06 -4.21 -20.24
N VAL A 91 -0.65 -5.32 -20.02
CA VAL A 91 -0.07 -6.66 -19.96
C VAL A 91 -0.03 -7.31 -21.34
N ASN A 92 1.16 -7.73 -21.77
CA ASN A 92 1.32 -8.54 -22.98
C ASN A 92 1.08 -10.02 -22.65
N LEU A 93 -0.07 -10.54 -23.09
CA LEU A 93 -0.48 -11.94 -22.87
C LEU A 93 0.53 -12.97 -23.41
N ALA A 94 1.23 -12.67 -24.51
CA ALA A 94 2.22 -13.60 -25.08
C ALA A 94 3.45 -13.73 -24.15
N ASN A 95 3.92 -12.61 -23.59
CA ASN A 95 5.02 -12.61 -22.63
C ASN A 95 4.62 -13.27 -21.30
N LEU A 96 3.40 -12.98 -20.81
CA LEU A 96 2.87 -13.59 -19.59
C LEU A 96 2.75 -15.12 -19.73
N LYS A 97 2.30 -15.60 -20.90
CA LYS A 97 2.25 -17.04 -21.18
C LYS A 97 3.65 -17.68 -21.22
N ALA A 98 4.65 -16.97 -21.73
CA ALA A 98 6.04 -17.45 -21.77
C ALA A 98 6.64 -17.59 -20.36
N GLU A 99 6.29 -16.70 -19.43
CA GLU A 99 6.80 -16.67 -18.04
C GLU A 99 5.79 -17.21 -17.00
N ARG A 100 4.76 -17.97 -17.44
CA ARG A 100 3.65 -18.44 -16.59
C ARG A 100 4.09 -19.29 -15.39
N LEU A 101 5.14 -20.08 -15.55
CA LEU A 101 5.64 -21.00 -14.51
C LEU A 101 6.23 -20.18 -13.34
N PRO A 102 7.23 -19.31 -13.58
CA PRO A 102 7.71 -18.38 -12.56
C PRO A 102 6.60 -17.57 -11.88
N ILE A 103 5.69 -17.01 -12.68
CA ILE A 103 4.58 -16.18 -12.18
C ILE A 103 3.70 -16.97 -11.20
N ILE A 104 3.18 -18.12 -11.61
CA ILE A 104 2.30 -18.93 -10.75
C ILE A 104 3.04 -19.37 -9.49
N THR A 105 4.32 -19.74 -9.59
CA THR A 105 5.10 -20.14 -8.40
C THR A 105 5.30 -19.00 -7.42
N LEU A 106 5.55 -17.77 -7.89
CA LEU A 106 5.71 -16.59 -7.04
C LEU A 106 4.38 -16.20 -6.40
N ALA A 107 3.31 -16.10 -7.21
CA ALA A 107 1.96 -15.71 -6.79
C ALA A 107 1.33 -16.67 -5.77
N THR A 108 1.69 -17.95 -5.80
CA THR A 108 1.08 -18.98 -4.92
C THR A 108 2.05 -19.46 -3.84
N VAL A 109 3.09 -20.20 -4.22
CA VAL A 109 4.05 -20.80 -3.29
C VAL A 109 4.85 -19.71 -2.58
N GLY A 110 5.27 -18.67 -3.30
CA GLY A 110 5.99 -17.53 -2.73
C GLY A 110 5.16 -16.80 -1.68
N VAL A 111 3.92 -16.44 -2.01
CA VAL A 111 3.01 -15.74 -1.09
C VAL A 111 2.67 -16.59 0.15
N LEU A 112 2.39 -17.89 -0.04
CA LEU A 112 2.13 -18.79 1.09
C LEU A 112 3.36 -18.95 1.99
N ALA A 113 4.53 -19.17 1.40
CA ALA A 113 5.78 -19.30 2.15
C ALA A 113 6.09 -18.01 2.92
N SER A 114 5.94 -16.85 2.28
CA SER A 114 6.10 -15.53 2.91
C SER A 114 5.10 -15.34 4.07
N THR A 115 3.83 -15.73 3.87
CA THR A 115 2.79 -15.61 4.90
C THR A 115 3.15 -16.38 6.17
N PHE A 116 3.57 -17.64 6.02
CA PHE A 116 3.97 -18.47 7.16
C PHE A 116 5.27 -17.99 7.79
N LEU A 117 6.25 -17.55 6.99
CA LEU A 117 7.53 -17.08 7.48
C LEU A 117 7.36 -15.78 8.28
N VAL A 118 6.71 -14.79 7.69
CA VAL A 118 6.48 -13.48 8.32
C VAL A 118 5.53 -13.61 9.51
N GLY A 119 4.44 -14.37 9.37
CA GLY A 119 3.51 -14.61 10.48
C GLY A 119 4.14 -15.40 11.62
N GLY A 120 5.00 -16.38 11.31
CA GLY A 120 5.77 -17.13 12.31
C GLY A 120 6.79 -16.26 13.06
N ILE A 121 7.52 -15.41 12.34
CA ILE A 121 8.43 -14.43 12.95
C ILE A 121 7.65 -13.46 13.85
N ALA A 122 6.54 -12.89 13.35
CA ALA A 122 5.70 -11.98 14.12
C ALA A 122 5.15 -12.64 15.40
N TYR A 123 4.73 -13.90 15.32
CA TYR A 123 4.31 -14.67 16.49
C TYR A 123 5.46 -14.88 17.48
N GLY A 124 6.64 -15.29 17.01
CA GLY A 124 7.83 -15.45 17.85
C GLY A 124 8.20 -14.16 18.58
N LEU A 125 8.19 -13.03 17.88
CA LEU A 125 8.44 -11.71 18.47
C LEU A 125 7.36 -11.31 19.48
N ALA A 126 6.08 -11.58 19.20
CA ALA A 126 4.98 -11.30 20.12
C ALA A 126 5.12 -12.08 21.43
N GLN A 127 5.45 -13.37 21.34
CA GLN A 127 5.69 -14.21 22.52
C GLN A 127 6.91 -13.75 23.32
N LEU A 128 8.02 -13.38 22.64
CA LEU A 128 9.21 -12.81 23.30
C LEU A 128 8.93 -11.49 24.02
N ALA A 129 8.03 -10.67 23.47
CA ALA A 129 7.59 -9.42 24.07
C ALA A 129 6.53 -9.61 25.17
N GLY A 130 6.13 -10.86 25.47
CA GLY A 130 5.09 -11.17 26.46
C GLY A 130 3.67 -10.76 26.03
N MET A 131 3.45 -10.50 24.74
CA MET A 131 2.14 -10.14 24.21
C MET A 131 1.37 -11.41 23.81
N PRO A 132 0.20 -11.70 24.41
CA PRO A 132 -0.56 -12.92 24.15
C PRO A 132 -1.36 -12.81 22.85
N ILE A 133 -0.68 -12.56 21.72
CA ILE A 133 -1.31 -12.45 20.40
C ILE A 133 -1.51 -13.86 19.83
N PRO A 134 -2.74 -14.27 19.52
CA PRO A 134 -3.00 -15.56 18.88
C PRO A 134 -2.29 -15.69 17.52
N LEU A 135 -1.78 -16.88 17.22
CA LEU A 135 -1.07 -17.17 15.97
C LEU A 135 -1.87 -16.77 14.72
N ILE A 136 -3.20 -16.90 14.75
CA ILE A 136 -4.06 -16.54 13.62
C ILE A 136 -3.93 -15.06 13.24
N TYR A 137 -3.78 -14.14 14.21
CA TYR A 137 -3.60 -12.73 13.91
C TYR A 137 -2.21 -12.44 13.33
N CYS A 138 -1.18 -13.16 13.76
CA CYS A 138 0.15 -13.05 13.18
C CYS A 138 0.18 -13.59 11.76
N LEU A 139 -0.51 -14.70 11.47
CA LEU A 139 -0.67 -15.24 10.12
C LEU A 139 -1.50 -14.31 9.22
N LEU A 140 -2.56 -13.69 9.75
CA LEU A 140 -3.33 -12.67 9.04
C LEU A 140 -2.47 -11.46 8.69
N PHE A 141 -1.64 -11.00 9.61
CA PHE A 141 -0.66 -9.95 9.34
C PHE A 141 0.31 -10.36 8.23
N GLY A 142 0.88 -11.58 8.31
CA GLY A 142 1.76 -12.13 7.28
C GLY A 142 1.09 -12.21 5.91
N ALA A 143 -0.19 -12.61 5.85
CA ALA A 143 -0.96 -12.70 4.61
C ALA A 143 -1.26 -11.31 4.02
N LEU A 144 -1.47 -10.30 4.88
CA LEU A 144 -1.76 -8.94 4.47
C LEU A 144 -0.55 -8.24 3.83
N ILE A 145 0.67 -8.55 4.27
CA ILE A 145 1.90 -7.91 3.77
C ILE A 145 2.72 -8.76 2.80
N SER A 146 2.32 -10.01 2.54
CA SER A 146 3.04 -10.91 1.62
C SER A 146 2.84 -10.61 0.14
N PRO A 147 1.63 -10.24 -0.35
CA PRO A 147 1.46 -9.83 -1.74
C PRO A 147 2.28 -8.58 -2.06
N THR A 148 2.96 -8.56 -3.20
CA THR A 148 3.72 -7.41 -3.69
C THR A 148 2.85 -6.51 -4.58
N ASP A 149 3.06 -5.19 -4.54
CA ASP A 149 2.42 -4.25 -5.47
C ASP A 149 3.34 -4.04 -6.70
N PRO A 150 3.01 -4.62 -7.86
CA PRO A 150 3.84 -4.50 -9.05
C PRO A 150 3.89 -3.07 -9.58
N ILE A 151 2.86 -2.26 -9.33
CA ILE A 151 2.77 -0.88 -9.84
C ILE A 151 3.87 -0.02 -9.21
N ALA A 152 4.08 -0.15 -7.90
CA ALA A 152 5.11 0.57 -7.17
C ALA A 152 6.53 0.18 -7.61
N VAL A 153 6.77 -1.12 -7.86
CA VAL A 153 8.11 -1.63 -8.22
C VAL A 153 8.47 -1.34 -9.67
N LEU A 154 7.51 -1.39 -10.61
CA LEU A 154 7.74 -1.12 -12.03
C LEU A 154 8.28 0.29 -12.28
N GLY A 155 7.83 1.29 -11.49
CA GLY A 155 8.35 2.65 -11.56
C GLY A 155 9.86 2.72 -11.31
N ILE A 156 10.36 1.93 -10.36
CA ILE A 156 11.78 1.86 -10.00
C ILE A 156 12.57 1.07 -11.03
N LEU A 157 12.04 -0.08 -11.48
CA LEU A 157 12.71 -0.95 -12.45
C LEU A 157 12.98 -0.26 -13.79
N LYS A 158 12.08 0.63 -14.22
CA LYS A 158 12.29 1.47 -15.40
C LYS A 158 13.42 2.49 -15.21
N LEU A 159 13.58 3.03 -14.00
CA LEU A 159 14.66 3.96 -13.69
C LEU A 159 16.04 3.29 -13.71
N VAL A 160 16.11 2.01 -13.32
CA VAL A 160 17.37 1.24 -13.26
C VAL A 160 17.65 0.40 -14.52
N GLY A 161 16.81 0.49 -15.55
CA GLY A 161 17.02 -0.21 -16.83
C GLY A 161 16.85 -1.73 -16.77
N ALA A 162 15.87 -2.22 -16.00
CA ALA A 162 15.62 -3.64 -15.87
C ALA A 162 15.22 -4.32 -17.20
N SER A 163 15.55 -5.61 -17.34
CA SER A 163 15.19 -6.39 -18.54
C SER A 163 13.67 -6.58 -18.67
N LYS A 164 13.16 -6.62 -19.91
CA LYS A 164 11.72 -6.86 -20.18
C LYS A 164 11.18 -8.17 -19.57
N LYS A 165 12.05 -9.16 -19.35
CA LYS A 165 11.67 -10.41 -18.67
C LYS A 165 11.39 -10.20 -17.19
N LEU A 166 12.20 -9.38 -16.51
CA LEU A 166 12.00 -9.06 -15.10
C LEU A 166 10.73 -8.21 -14.90
N GLU A 167 10.51 -7.23 -15.79
CA GLU A 167 9.27 -6.45 -15.82
C GLU A 167 8.05 -7.37 -16.01
N SER A 168 8.10 -8.29 -16.98
CA SER A 168 6.97 -9.20 -17.25
C SER A 168 6.70 -10.19 -16.12
N ARG A 169 7.71 -10.58 -15.33
CA ARG A 169 7.52 -11.45 -14.15
C ARG A 169 6.86 -10.69 -13.02
N ILE A 170 7.32 -9.48 -12.74
CA ILE A 170 6.80 -8.64 -11.66
C ILE A 170 5.39 -8.15 -11.98
N THR A 171 5.09 -7.73 -13.22
CA THR A 171 3.71 -7.36 -13.58
C THR A 171 2.72 -8.53 -13.47
N GLY A 172 3.21 -9.76 -13.61
CA GLY A 172 2.35 -10.95 -13.62
C GLY A 172 2.20 -11.66 -12.28
N GLU A 173 3.06 -11.37 -11.30
CA GLU A 173 3.09 -12.02 -9.98
C GLU A 173 1.85 -11.75 -9.12
#